data_AF-A0A843GR78-F1
#
_entry.id   AF-A0A843GR78-F1
#
_cell.length_a   1.000
_cell.length_b   1.000
_cell.length_c   1.000
_cell.angle_alpha   90.00
_cell.angle_beta   90.00
_cell.angle_gamma   90.00
#
_symmetry.space_group_name_H-M   'P 1'
#
loop_
_entity.id
_entity.type
_entity.pdbx_description
1 polymer ?
#
loop_
_entity_poly.entity_id
_entity_poly.type
_entity_poly.pdbx_seq_one_letter_code
_entity_poly.pdbx_strand_id
1 'polypeptide(L)'
;GSGIHNVPSAWDWLRQYKKEHKEAWPVCDIGSNIVQQMAGGDFVLFGPIENSRLAFPACGMADIMIAEAARDIGTEPIEAHPLNLLL
;
A
#
# COMPACT_ATOMS: atom_id res chain seq x y z
N GLY A 1 -3.54 -0.91 -11.83
CA GLY A 1 -3.77 -0.07 -10.62
C GLY A 1 -5.25 0.07 -10.29
N SER A 2 -5.59 0.60 -9.10
CA SER A 2 -7.00 0.85 -8.71
C SER A 2 -7.14 1.87 -7.56
N GLY A 3 -8.38 2.32 -7.32
CA GLY A 3 -8.76 3.10 -6.15
C GLY A 3 -9.16 2.22 -4.96
N ILE A 4 -8.26 1.33 -4.54
CA ILE A 4 -8.56 0.24 -3.61
C ILE A 4 -8.97 0.70 -2.21
N HIS A 5 -8.57 1.90 -1.78
CA HIS A 5 -8.99 2.53 -0.51
C HIS A 5 -10.53 2.65 -0.34
N ASN A 6 -11.28 2.62 -1.44
CA ASN A 6 -12.75 2.63 -1.40
C ASN A 6 -13.33 1.34 -0.80
N VAL A 7 -12.61 0.21 -0.89
CA VAL A 7 -13.06 -1.09 -0.38
C VAL A 7 -13.18 -1.09 1.14
N PRO A 8 -12.11 -0.81 1.94
CA PRO A 8 -12.24 -0.71 3.39
C PRO A 8 -13.24 0.39 3.78
N SER A 9 -13.37 1.45 2.98
CA SER A 9 -14.35 2.51 3.23
C SER A 9 -15.81 2.07 3.11
N ALA A 10 -16.08 1.11 2.22
CA ALA A 10 -17.40 0.55 2.03
C ALA A 10 -17.80 -0.48 3.12
N TRP A 11 -16.88 -0.94 3.97
CA TRP A 11 -17.18 -1.98 4.96
C TRP A 11 -17.86 -1.43 6.22
N ASP A 12 -19.11 -1.83 6.44
CA ASP A 12 -19.94 -1.43 7.57
C ASP A 12 -19.27 -1.71 8.92
N TRP A 13 -18.71 -2.91 9.08
CA TRP A 13 -18.07 -3.32 10.33
C TRP A 13 -16.87 -2.42 10.66
N LEU A 14 -16.03 -2.08 9.67
CA LEU A 14 -14.86 -1.25 9.87
C LEU A 14 -15.24 0.19 10.17
N ARG A 15 -16.30 0.71 9.53
CA ARG A 15 -16.87 2.02 9.86
C ARG A 15 -17.44 2.08 11.28
N GLN A 16 -17.99 0.99 11.80
CA GLN A 16 -18.43 0.91 13.18
C GLN A 16 -17.24 0.78 14.14
N TYR A 17 -16.30 -0.12 13.84
CA TYR A 17 -15.13 -0.41 14.67
C TYR A 17 -14.25 0.83 14.87
N LYS A 18 -14.02 1.63 13.81
CA LYS A 18 -13.19 2.83 13.89
C LYS A 18 -13.73 3.94 14.79
N LYS A 19 -15.00 3.87 15.23
CA LYS A 19 -15.57 4.83 16.17
C LYS A 19 -14.88 4.75 17.54
N GLU A 20 -14.49 3.54 17.93
CA GLU A 20 -13.80 3.25 19.19
C GLU A 20 -12.29 3.03 18.97
N HIS A 21 -11.90 2.53 17.78
CA HIS A 21 -10.53 2.18 17.41
C HIS A 21 -10.06 2.93 16.16
N LYS A 22 -9.83 4.24 16.30
CA LYS A 22 -9.49 5.12 15.16
C LYS A 22 -8.21 4.69 14.45
N GLU A 23 -7.27 4.10 15.18
CA GLU A 23 -5.99 3.58 14.69
C GLU A 23 -6.14 2.40 13.73
N ALA A 24 -7.24 1.64 13.82
CA ALA A 24 -7.47 0.49 12.94
C ALA A 24 -7.79 0.92 11.50
N TRP A 25 -8.37 2.12 11.32
CA TRP A 25 -8.72 2.63 10.01
C TRP A 25 -7.53 2.80 9.07
N PRO A 26 -6.48 3.59 9.39
CA PRO A 26 -5.34 3.75 8.50
C PRO A 26 -4.62 2.42 8.23
N VAL A 27 -4.63 1.47 9.18
CA VAL A 27 -4.07 0.13 8.97
C VAL A 27 -4.81 -0.62 7.86
N CYS A 28 -6.14 -0.69 7.93
CA CYS A 28 -6.93 -1.36 6.89
C CYS A 28 -6.89 -0.63 5.54
N ASP A 29 -6.91 0.70 5.57
CA ASP A 29 -6.82 1.57 4.39
C ASP A 29 -5.51 1.33 3.64
N ILE A 30 -4.38 1.47 4.34
CA ILE A 30 -3.03 1.25 3.77
C ILE A 30 -2.80 -0.22 3.43
N GLY A 31 -3.31 -1.15 4.24
CA GLY A 31 -3.25 -2.58 3.95
C GLY A 31 -3.89 -2.93 2.61
N SER A 32 -4.99 -2.26 2.26
CA SER A 32 -5.62 -2.46 0.95
C SER A 32 -4.74 -2.01 -0.23
N ASN A 33 -3.94 -0.95 -0.04
CA ASN A 33 -2.95 -0.50 -1.04
C ASN A 33 -1.86 -1.55 -1.26
N ILE A 34 -1.34 -2.13 -0.17
CA ILE A 34 -0.35 -3.21 -0.24
C ILE A 34 -0.92 -4.42 -0.99
N VAL A 35 -2.17 -4.82 -0.70
CA VAL A 35 -2.84 -5.92 -1.43
C VAL A 35 -2.89 -5.65 -2.93
N GLN A 36 -3.19 -4.41 -3.35
CA GLN A 36 -3.20 -4.06 -4.77
C GLN A 36 -1.80 -4.13 -5.41
N GLN A 37 -0.74 -3.74 -4.71
CA GLN A 37 0.64 -3.89 -5.17
C GLN A 37 1.03 -5.37 -5.29
N MET A 38 0.73 -6.18 -4.27
CA MET A 38 1.02 -7.62 -4.28
C MET A 38 0.24 -8.40 -5.34
N ALA A 39 -0.90 -7.88 -5.79
CA ALA A 39 -1.66 -8.39 -6.93
C ALA A 39 -1.10 -7.93 -8.30
N GLY A 40 0.05 -7.25 -8.34
CA GLY A 40 0.69 -6.75 -9.56
C GLY A 40 0.12 -5.44 -10.09
N GLY A 41 -0.51 -4.62 -9.23
CA GLY A 41 -1.04 -3.32 -9.64
C GLY A 41 0.05 -2.25 -9.81
N ASP A 42 0.04 -1.54 -10.93
CA ASP A 42 1.05 -0.50 -11.25
C ASP A 42 0.87 0.82 -10.49
N PHE A 43 -0.30 1.05 -9.89
CA PHE A 43 -0.59 2.26 -9.12
C PHE A 43 -1.73 2.02 -8.13
N VAL A 44 -1.76 2.83 -7.06
CA VAL A 44 -2.83 2.88 -6.07
C VAL A 44 -3.30 4.33 -5.88
N LEU A 45 -4.61 4.55 -5.83
CA LEU A 45 -5.13 5.78 -5.22
C LEU A 45 -5.22 5.49 -3.73
N PHE A 46 -4.23 5.97 -2.96
CA PHE A 46 -3.97 5.48 -1.60
C PHE A 46 -4.96 5.95 -0.53
N GLY A 47 -5.89 6.84 -0.87
CA GLY A 47 -6.88 7.39 0.04
C GLY A 47 -6.56 8.82 0.49
N PRO A 48 -6.99 9.22 1.70
CA PRO A 48 -6.83 10.59 2.21
C PRO A 48 -5.37 11.04 2.26
N ILE A 49 -5.09 12.27 1.83
CA ILE A 49 -3.72 12.81 1.75
C ILE A 49 -3.03 12.90 3.13
N GLU A 50 -3.82 12.99 4.20
CA GLU A 50 -3.37 12.98 5.59
C GLU A 50 -2.64 11.68 5.94
N ASN A 51 -2.98 10.56 5.28
CA ASN A 51 -2.33 9.27 5.45
C ASN A 51 -1.01 9.15 4.68
N SER A 52 -0.60 10.16 3.90
CA SER A 52 0.61 10.10 3.05
C SER A 52 1.88 9.68 3.82
N ARG A 53 2.08 10.21 5.02
CA ARG A 53 3.23 9.88 5.88
C ARG A 53 3.26 8.42 6.35
N LEU A 54 2.13 7.72 6.28
CA LEU A 54 2.00 6.30 6.62
C LEU A 54 1.96 5.43 5.34
N ALA A 55 1.23 5.88 4.32
CA ALA A 55 1.00 5.13 3.09
C ALA A 55 2.27 4.99 2.25
N PHE A 56 3.02 6.07 2.04
CA PHE A 56 4.24 6.04 1.22
C PHE A 56 5.32 5.08 1.74
N PRO A 57 5.70 5.09 3.04
CA PRO A 57 6.67 4.10 3.52
C PRO A 57 6.14 2.66 3.45
N ALA A 58 4.84 2.44 3.69
CA ALA A 58 4.24 1.12 3.59
C ALA A 58 4.23 0.58 2.14
N CYS A 59 3.85 1.42 1.18
CA CYS A 59 3.86 1.07 -0.24
C CYS A 59 5.30 0.90 -0.74
N GLY A 60 6.23 1.78 -0.34
CA GLY A 60 7.65 1.68 -0.69
C GLY A 60 8.29 0.39 -0.17
N MET A 61 7.96 -0.02 1.06
CA MET A 61 8.38 -1.33 1.59
C MET A 61 7.85 -2.49 0.73
N ALA A 62 6.57 -2.44 0.34
CA ALA A 62 5.99 -3.48 -0.52
C ALA A 62 6.67 -3.55 -1.89
N ASP A 63 6.97 -2.40 -2.52
CA ASP A 63 7.71 -2.36 -3.79
C ASP A 63 9.13 -2.93 -3.67
N ILE A 64 9.83 -2.65 -2.55
CA ILE A 64 11.14 -3.24 -2.26
C ILE A 64 11.05 -4.76 -2.19
N MET A 65 10.11 -5.29 -1.42
CA MET A 65 9.92 -6.74 -1.28
C MET A 65 9.59 -7.41 -2.62
N ILE A 66 8.75 -6.77 -3.44
CA ILE A 66 8.42 -7.24 -4.78
C ILE A 66 9.67 -7.25 -5.66
N ALA A 67 10.47 -6.18 -5.67
CA ALA A 67 11.69 -6.10 -6.46
C ALA A 67 12.74 -7.13 -6.05
N GLU A 68 12.92 -7.36 -4.74
CA GLU A 68 13.81 -8.41 -4.23
C GLU A 68 13.40 -9.79 -4.76
N ALA A 69 12.11 -10.13 -4.71
CA ALA A 69 11.59 -11.39 -5.24
C ALA A 69 11.66 -11.46 -6.78
N ALA A 70 11.46 -10.34 -7.47
CA ALA A 70 11.46 -10.28 -8.93
C ALA A 70 12.86 -10.49 -9.55
N ARG A 71 13.94 -10.25 -8.79
CA ARG A 71 15.31 -10.55 -9.22
C ARG A 71 15.52 -12.03 -9.53
N ASP A 72 14.88 -12.92 -8.77
CA ASP A 72 14.99 -14.38 -8.97
C ASP A 72 14.40 -14.84 -10.31
N ILE A 73 13.53 -14.03 -10.92
CA ILE A 73 12.93 -14.28 -12.24
C ILE A 73 13.50 -13.39 -13.35
N GLY A 74 14.64 -12.74 -13.10
CA GLY A 74 15.37 -11.93 -14.09
C GLY A 74 14.77 -10.56 -14.37
N THR A 75 14.01 -9.99 -13.42
CA THR A 75 13.48 -8.63 -13.51
C THR A 75 14.29 -7.70 -12.61
N GLU A 76 14.68 -6.54 -13.14
CA GLU A 76 15.50 -5.55 -12.44
C GLU A 76 14.72 -4.24 -12.21
N PRO A 77 14.89 -3.57 -11.05
CA PRO A 77 14.25 -2.29 -10.79
C PRO A 77 14.91 -1.15 -11.58
N ILE A 78 14.14 -0.10 -11.86
CA ILE A 78 14.68 1.15 -12.41
C ILE A 78 15.55 1.90 -11.39
N GLU A 79 16.40 2.83 -11.85
CA GLU A 79 17.31 3.59 -10.97
C GLU A 79 16.57 4.31 -9.83
N ALA A 80 15.44 4.95 -10.12
CA ALA A 80 14.63 5.67 -9.14
C ALA A 80 13.69 4.78 -8.29
N HIS A 81 13.86 3.46 -8.32
CA HIS A 81 13.03 2.53 -7.54
C HIS A 81 13.28 2.68 -6.03
N PRO A 82 12.26 2.51 -5.16
CA PRO A 82 12.44 2.62 -3.71
C PRO A 82 13.60 1.81 -3.12
N LEU A 83 13.88 0.63 -3.70
CA LEU A 83 15.01 -0.23 -3.33
C LEU A 83 16.37 0.47 -3.41
N ASN A 84 16.57 1.34 -4.39
CA ASN A 84 17.85 2.04 -4.59
C ASN A 84 17.94 3.38 -3.83
N LEU A 85 16.82 3.85 -3.28
CA LEU A 85 16.74 5.16 -2.62
C LEU A 85 16.61 5.06 -1.10
N LEU A 86 16.16 3.92 -0.58
CA LEU A 86 15.84 3.72 0.83
C LEU A 86 16.70 2.65 1.53
N LEU A 87 17.50 1.89 0.77
CA LEU A 87 18.49 0.91 1.26
C LEU A 87 19.88 1.30 0.77
#